data_AF-A0A523Y1Y3-F1
#
_entry.id   AF-A0A523Y1Y3-F1
#
_cell.length_a   1.000
_cell.length_b   1.000
_cell.length_c   1.000
_cell.angle_alpha   90.00
_cell.angle_beta   90.00
_cell.angle_gamma   90.00
#
_symmetry.space_group_name_H-M   'P 1'
#
loop_
_entity.id
_entity.type
_entity.pdbx_description
1 polymer ?
#
loop_
_entity_poly.entity_id
_entity_poly.type
_entity_poly.pdbx_seq_one_letter_code
_entity_poly.pdbx_strand_id
1 'polypeptide(L)'
;MNRLTRLPLHPVLLTIYPILDLLATNMVEVEIQVAIRPLLISLASTVIVLLAVRLILKDWRKAALVATLLQILFFSYGHLYQLIRTIPFLGMNIGRHRYLMVAYGAVFVIGLWLILKKMGDISKVTQALNLMGIVLLIYPLFRITNYSLNVSAGRRISDEFTTTSTPLDIPDSGFLPDIYYIILDSYTRADALRDDFGFDNSPFLEELRSIGFYIA
;
A
#
# COMPACT_ATOMS: atom_id res chain seq x y z
N MET A 1 30.84 21.37 2.87
CA MET A 1 29.36 21.26 2.83
C MET A 1 28.93 20.57 1.54
N ASN A 2 28.41 19.35 1.65
CA ASN A 2 28.35 18.34 0.59
C ASN A 2 27.45 18.71 -0.60
N ARG A 3 27.99 18.54 -1.82
CA ARG A 3 27.28 18.70 -3.12
C ARG A 3 25.99 17.86 -3.20
N LEU A 4 25.92 16.74 -2.48
CA LEU A 4 24.75 15.84 -2.40
C LEU A 4 23.49 16.55 -1.87
N THR A 5 23.62 17.56 -1.02
CA THR A 5 22.47 18.28 -0.45
C THR A 5 21.86 19.33 -1.39
N ARG A 6 22.52 19.62 -2.52
CA ARG A 6 22.06 20.61 -3.52
C ARG A 6 21.35 20.00 -4.72
N LEU A 7 21.38 18.67 -4.86
CA LEU A 7 20.64 17.95 -5.89
C LEU A 7 19.19 17.75 -5.41
N PRO A 8 18.18 18.08 -6.24
CA PRO A 8 16.79 17.93 -5.86
C PRO A 8 16.32 16.47 -5.99
N LEU A 9 16.61 15.67 -4.96
CA LEU A 9 16.27 14.25 -4.88
C LEU A 9 14.83 14.02 -4.38
N HIS A 10 14.24 15.03 -3.72
CA HIS A 10 12.92 14.97 -3.14
C HIS A 10 11.78 14.49 -4.07
N PRO A 11 11.75 14.78 -5.39
CA PRO A 11 10.68 14.24 -6.24
C PRO A 11 10.71 12.72 -6.32
N VAL A 12 11.90 12.13 -6.31
CA VAL A 12 12.07 10.67 -6.33
C VAL A 12 11.77 10.10 -4.94
N LEU A 13 12.37 10.66 -3.89
CA LEU A 13 12.18 10.17 -2.51
C LEU A 13 10.71 10.16 -2.08
N LEU A 14 9.99 11.26 -2.35
CA LEU A 14 8.57 11.38 -1.98
C LEU A 14 7.65 10.54 -2.86
N THR A 15 8.09 10.15 -4.06
CA THR A 15 7.36 9.18 -4.88
C THR A 15 7.54 7.77 -4.34
N ILE A 16 8.72 7.40 -3.86
CA ILE A 16 8.97 6.06 -3.33
C ILE A 16 8.14 5.82 -2.06
N TYR A 17 8.00 6.84 -1.22
CA TYR A 17 7.33 6.75 0.09
C TYR A 17 5.95 6.08 0.07
N PRO A 18 4.94 6.57 -0.68
CA PRO A 18 3.59 5.99 -0.62
C PRO A 18 3.54 4.53 -1.10
N ILE A 19 4.41 4.13 -2.04
CA ILE A 19 4.47 2.74 -2.50
C ILE A 19 5.05 1.84 -1.40
N LEU A 20 6.12 2.28 -0.74
CA LEU A 20 6.71 1.49 0.36
C LEU A 20 5.81 1.45 1.59
N ASP A 21 5.11 2.55 1.90
CA ASP A 21 4.16 2.60 3.02
C ASP A 21 2.96 1.66 2.81
N LEU A 22 2.43 1.64 1.58
CA LEU A 22 1.37 0.71 1.20
C LEU A 22 1.86 -0.75 1.26
N LEU A 23 3.05 -1.04 0.75
CA LEU A 23 3.64 -2.38 0.85
C LEU A 23 3.84 -2.77 2.31
N ALA A 24 4.49 -1.91 3.11
CA ALA A 24 4.78 -2.15 4.52
C ALA A 24 3.51 -2.44 5.33
N THR A 25 2.40 -1.80 4.98
CA THR A 25 1.10 -2.00 5.63
C THR A 25 0.43 -3.30 5.26
N ASN A 26 0.66 -3.81 4.04
CA ASN A 26 -0.02 -4.99 3.51
C ASN A 26 0.91 -6.20 3.31
N MET A 27 2.08 -6.24 3.97
CA MET A 27 3.07 -7.32 3.76
C MET A 27 2.59 -8.71 4.18
N VAL A 28 1.57 -8.79 5.04
CA VAL A 28 0.92 -10.05 5.41
C VAL A 28 0.13 -10.62 4.23
N GLU A 29 -0.47 -9.75 3.43
CA GLU A 29 -1.38 -10.10 2.34
C GLU A 29 -0.70 -10.16 0.97
N VAL A 30 0.42 -9.44 0.80
CA VAL A 30 1.02 -9.21 -0.52
C VAL A 30 2.53 -9.39 -0.51
N GLU A 31 3.05 -10.09 -1.53
CA GLU A 31 4.48 -10.24 -1.74
C GLU A 31 5.18 -8.92 -2.14
N ILE A 32 6.45 -8.79 -1.75
CA ILE A 32 7.30 -7.62 -2.08
C ILE A 32 7.37 -7.35 -3.59
N GLN A 33 7.33 -8.40 -4.41
CA GLN A 33 7.43 -8.30 -5.87
C GLN A 33 6.28 -7.51 -6.49
N VAL A 34 5.10 -7.52 -5.86
CA VAL A 34 3.92 -6.80 -6.34
C VAL A 34 4.14 -5.29 -6.32
N ALA A 35 4.98 -4.77 -5.42
CA ALA A 35 5.31 -3.36 -5.34
C ALA A 35 6.26 -2.87 -6.45
N ILE A 36 6.96 -3.77 -7.15
CA ILE A 36 7.96 -3.39 -8.17
C ILE A 36 7.30 -2.65 -9.34
N ARG A 37 6.18 -3.17 -9.86
CA ARG A 37 5.45 -2.54 -10.98
C ARG A 37 4.95 -1.12 -10.64
N PRO A 38 4.18 -0.89 -9.56
CA PRO A 38 3.73 0.46 -9.21
C PRO A 38 4.88 1.40 -8.85
N LEU A 39 5.98 0.89 -8.26
CA LEU A 39 7.18 1.69 -8.01
C LEU A 39 7.80 2.19 -9.31
N LEU A 40 8.03 1.30 -10.28
CA LEU A 40 8.61 1.66 -11.57
C LEU A 40 7.72 2.63 -12.35
N ILE A 41 6.41 2.38 -12.40
CA ILE A 41 5.45 3.26 -13.08
C ILE A 41 5.43 4.66 -12.43
N SER A 42 5.44 4.72 -11.09
CA SER A 42 5.43 6.00 -10.37
C SER A 42 6.74 6.77 -10.54
N LEU A 43 7.88 6.07 -10.53
CA LEU A 43 9.19 6.67 -10.81
C LEU A 43 9.29 7.16 -12.26
N ALA A 44 8.82 6.38 -13.23
CA ALA A 44 8.78 6.79 -14.62
C ALA A 44 7.89 8.02 -14.81
N SER A 45 6.70 8.03 -14.21
CA SER A 45 5.79 9.18 -14.22
C SER A 45 6.43 10.42 -13.59
N THR A 46 7.19 10.24 -12.51
CA THR A 46 7.96 11.30 -11.87
C THR A 46 9.01 11.91 -12.78
N VAL A 47 9.78 11.07 -13.48
CA VAL A 47 10.77 11.55 -14.44
C VAL A 47 10.09 12.29 -15.59
N ILE A 48 8.98 11.77 -16.12
CA ILE A 48 8.20 12.41 -17.19
C ILE A 48 7.70 13.79 -16.75
N VAL A 49 7.07 13.88 -15.57
CA VAL A 49 6.57 15.16 -15.02
C VAL A 49 7.72 16.13 -14.79
N LEU A 50 8.83 15.67 -14.20
CA LEU A 50 10.01 16.50 -13.96
C LEU A 50 10.58 17.06 -15.26
N LEU A 51 10.72 16.24 -16.30
CA LEU A 51 11.23 16.66 -17.60
C LEU A 51 10.27 17.60 -18.33
N ALA A 52 8.96 17.33 -18.28
CA ALA A 52 7.94 18.19 -18.86
C ALA A 52 7.95 19.59 -18.21
N VAL A 53 7.96 19.65 -16.88
CA VAL A 53 8.04 20.93 -16.15
C VAL A 53 9.38 21.61 -16.39
N ARG A 54 10.49 20.86 -16.44
CA ARG A 54 11.81 21.40 -16.79
C ARG A 54 11.81 22.05 -18.17
N LEU A 55 11.13 21.45 -19.16
CA LEU A 55 11.06 22.01 -20.51
C LEU A 55 10.42 23.39 -20.53
N ILE A 56 9.41 23.59 -19.67
CA ILE A 56 8.67 24.85 -19.53
C ILE A 56 9.47 25.88 -18.71
N LEU A 57 9.97 25.49 -17.54
CA LEU A 57 10.61 26.41 -16.59
C LEU A 57 12.10 26.65 -16.87
N LYS A 58 12.75 25.75 -17.62
CA LYS A 58 14.19 25.73 -17.94
C LYS A 58 15.13 25.73 -16.71
N ASP A 59 14.59 25.46 -15.52
CA ASP A 59 15.31 25.40 -14.25
C ASP A 59 14.98 24.09 -13.53
N TRP A 60 16.02 23.28 -13.28
CA TRP A 60 15.90 21.98 -12.61
C TRP A 60 15.37 22.06 -11.18
N ARG A 61 15.74 23.10 -10.42
CA ARG A 61 15.34 23.22 -9.01
C ARG A 61 13.87 23.60 -8.91
N LYS A 62 13.43 24.57 -9.71
CA LYS A 62 12.01 24.94 -9.79
C LYS A 62 11.16 23.81 -10.33
N ALA A 63 11.64 23.11 -11.36
CA ALA A 63 10.95 21.97 -11.93
C ALA A 63 10.76 20.84 -10.89
N ALA A 64 11.79 20.55 -10.10
CA ALA A 64 11.69 19.57 -9.04
C ALA A 64 10.67 19.96 -7.96
N LEU A 65 10.65 21.23 -7.52
CA LEU A 65 9.66 21.69 -6.53
C LEU A 65 8.23 21.55 -7.05
N VAL A 66 7.98 21.92 -8.30
CA VAL A 66 6.65 21.79 -8.91
C VAL A 66 6.28 20.33 -9.11
N ALA A 67 7.21 19.47 -9.53
CA ALA A 67 6.98 18.03 -9.63
C ALA A 67 6.61 17.42 -8.25
N THR A 68 7.31 17.83 -7.19
CA THR A 68 6.97 17.41 -5.82
C THR A 68 5.64 17.93 -5.34
N LEU A 69 5.28 19.17 -5.64
CA LEU A 69 3.96 19.70 -5.33
C LEU A 69 2.86 18.84 -6.01
N LEU A 70 3.03 18.53 -7.29
CA LEU A 70 2.10 17.67 -8.03
C LEU A 70 1.99 16.27 -7.43
N GLN A 71 3.12 15.65 -7.07
CA GLN A 71 3.15 14.32 -6.44
C GLN A 71 2.44 14.31 -5.09
N ILE A 72 2.72 15.29 -4.22
CA ILE A 72 2.07 15.40 -2.91
C ILE A 72 0.57 15.54 -3.09
N LEU A 73 0.11 16.39 -4.01
CA LEU A 73 -1.31 16.55 -4.29
C LEU A 73 -1.93 15.25 -4.84
N PHE A 74 -1.27 14.58 -5.77
CA PHE A 74 -1.77 13.33 -6.35
C PHE A 74 -1.91 12.22 -5.31
N PHE A 75 -0.84 11.91 -4.57
CA PHE A 75 -0.83 10.79 -3.62
C PHE A 75 -1.64 11.06 -2.35
N SER A 76 -1.77 12.31 -1.90
CA SER A 76 -2.56 12.64 -0.70
C SER A 76 -4.06 12.68 -0.92
N TYR A 77 -4.53 12.84 -2.16
CA TYR A 77 -5.94 13.09 -2.47
C TYR A 77 -6.88 12.02 -1.91
N GLY A 78 -6.56 10.73 -2.12
CA GLY A 78 -7.39 9.61 -1.65
C GLY A 78 -7.49 9.56 -0.12
N HIS A 79 -6.37 9.73 0.58
CA HIS A 79 -6.32 9.74 2.04
C HIS A 79 -7.12 10.90 2.62
N LEU A 80 -6.94 12.11 2.07
CA LEU A 80 -7.66 13.29 2.57
C LEU A 80 -9.16 13.21 2.25
N TYR A 81 -9.53 12.67 1.09
CA TYR A 81 -10.92 12.38 0.76
C TYR A 81 -11.56 11.42 1.76
N GLN A 82 -10.89 10.32 2.07
CA GLN A 82 -11.40 9.31 3.01
C GLN A 82 -11.56 9.88 4.43
N LEU A 83 -10.64 10.73 4.87
CA LEU A 83 -10.71 11.41 6.18
C LEU A 83 -11.90 12.37 6.26
N ILE A 84 -12.17 13.13 5.20
CA ILE A 84 -13.21 14.17 5.21
C ILE A 84 -14.60 13.60 4.89
N ARG A 85 -14.68 12.48 4.16
CA ARG A 85 -15.97 11.86 3.80
C ARG A 85 -16.81 11.47 5.02
N THR A 86 -16.18 11.09 6.12
CA THR A 86 -16.86 10.65 7.35
C THR A 86 -17.18 11.77 8.32
N ILE A 87 -16.70 12.99 8.08
CA ILE A 87 -16.92 14.13 8.98
C ILE A 87 -18.13 14.94 8.47
N PRO A 88 -19.31 14.84 9.13
CA PRO A 88 -20.39 15.78 8.86
C PRO A 88 -19.94 17.16 9.34
N PHE A 89 -19.73 18.09 8.41
CA PHE A 89 -19.25 19.43 8.72
C PHE A 89 -20.36 20.43 8.40
N LEU A 90 -20.87 21.12 9.43
CA LEU A 90 -21.95 22.10 9.34
C LEU A 90 -23.27 21.56 8.72
N GLY A 91 -23.56 20.26 8.83
CA GLY A 91 -24.75 19.64 8.20
C GLY A 91 -24.68 19.54 6.67
N MET A 92 -23.54 19.90 6.08
CA MET A 92 -23.26 19.72 4.65
C MET A 92 -22.35 18.51 4.45
N ASN A 93 -22.65 17.69 3.44
CA ASN A 93 -21.73 16.65 2.97
C ASN A 93 -20.52 17.29 2.25
N ILE A 94 -19.57 17.80 3.05
CA ILE A 94 -18.31 18.41 2.57
C ILE A 94 -17.40 17.37 1.91
N GLY A 95 -17.57 16.09 2.23
CA GLY A 95 -16.94 14.94 1.58
C GLY A 95 -17.30 14.74 0.10
N ARG A 96 -17.85 15.72 -0.61
CA ARG A 96 -18.05 15.65 -2.05
C ARG A 96 -16.77 16.03 -2.78
N HIS A 97 -16.40 15.23 -3.78
CA HIS A 97 -15.23 15.48 -4.64
C HIS A 97 -15.13 16.90 -5.18
N ARG A 98 -16.26 17.57 -5.45
CA ARG A 98 -16.30 18.96 -5.95
C ARG A 98 -15.58 19.96 -5.04
N TYR A 99 -15.75 19.87 -3.73
CA TYR A 99 -15.17 20.83 -2.79
C TYR A 99 -13.68 20.56 -2.59
N LEU A 100 -13.32 19.27 -2.53
CA LEU A 100 -11.93 18.86 -2.43
C LEU A 100 -11.13 19.27 -3.67
N MET A 101 -11.69 19.13 -4.87
CA MET A 101 -11.04 19.58 -6.11
C MET A 101 -10.75 21.09 -6.11
N VAL A 102 -11.69 21.91 -5.63
CA VAL A 102 -11.47 23.36 -5.53
C VAL A 102 -10.36 23.68 -4.53
N ALA A 103 -10.34 23.01 -3.37
CA ALA A 103 -9.29 23.19 -2.38
C ALA A 103 -7.91 22.78 -2.92
N TYR A 104 -7.80 21.62 -3.56
CA TYR A 104 -6.57 21.15 -4.20
C TYR A 104 -6.11 22.08 -5.33
N GLY A 105 -7.04 22.59 -6.13
CA GLY A 105 -6.77 23.58 -7.17
C GLY A 105 -6.20 24.88 -6.57
N ALA A 106 -6.78 25.37 -5.49
CA ALA A 106 -6.28 26.55 -4.78
C ALA A 106 -4.86 26.31 -4.22
N VAL A 107 -4.63 25.18 -3.55
CA VAL A 107 -3.29 24.82 -3.04
C VAL A 107 -2.27 24.71 -4.18
N PHE A 108 -2.65 24.12 -5.31
CA PHE A 108 -1.80 24.03 -6.49
C PHE A 108 -1.42 25.42 -7.03
N VAL A 109 -2.40 26.30 -7.25
CA VAL A 109 -2.17 27.65 -7.79
C VAL A 109 -1.31 28.48 -6.84
N ILE A 110 -1.61 28.45 -5.54
CA ILE A 110 -0.84 29.17 -4.52
C ILE A 110 0.60 28.63 -4.46
N GLY A 111 0.76 27.30 -4.40
CA GLY A 111 2.07 26.66 -4.37
C GLY A 111 2.90 27.01 -5.61
N LEU A 112 2.30 26.94 -6.80
CA LEU A 112 2.94 27.31 -8.05
C LEU A 112 3.37 28.78 -8.05
N TRP A 113 2.50 29.70 -7.63
CA TRP A 113 2.82 31.11 -7.52
C TRP A 113 4.00 31.36 -6.56
N LEU A 114 4.01 30.72 -5.39
CA LEU A 114 5.10 30.85 -4.41
C LEU A 114 6.44 30.36 -4.99
N ILE A 115 6.44 29.19 -5.64
CA ILE A 115 7.65 28.60 -6.24
C ILE A 115 8.19 29.49 -7.36
N LEU A 116 7.31 30.04 -8.22
CA LEU A 116 7.73 30.79 -9.39
C LEU A 116 8.12 32.24 -9.08
N LYS A 117 7.42 32.89 -8.14
CA LYS A 117 7.52 34.34 -7.92
C LYS A 117 8.17 34.74 -6.60
N LYS A 118 8.02 33.94 -5.53
CA LYS A 118 8.49 34.31 -4.17
C LYS A 118 9.78 33.61 -3.74
N MET A 119 10.07 32.41 -4.26
CA MET A 119 11.26 31.66 -3.85
C MET A 119 12.51 32.14 -4.58
N GLY A 120 13.31 32.97 -3.89
CA GLY A 120 14.64 33.38 -4.35
C GLY A 120 15.69 32.27 -4.15
N ASP A 121 15.98 31.90 -2.90
CA ASP A 121 16.89 30.79 -2.58
C ASP A 121 16.13 29.48 -2.34
N ILE A 122 16.08 28.65 -3.38
CA ILE A 122 15.43 27.33 -3.35
C ILE A 122 16.26 26.29 -2.60
N SER A 123 17.56 26.53 -2.37
CA SER A 123 18.48 25.50 -1.84
C SER A 123 18.06 25.00 -0.47
N LYS A 124 17.60 25.89 0.42
CA LYS A 124 17.15 25.50 1.77
C LYS A 124 15.88 24.65 1.73
N VAL A 125 14.95 25.00 0.84
CA VAL A 125 13.69 24.25 0.66
C VAL A 125 13.98 22.86 0.08
N THR A 126 14.86 22.78 -0.92
CA THR A 126 15.32 21.50 -1.49
C THR A 126 15.96 20.62 -0.42
N GLN A 127 16.81 21.18 0.44
CA GLN A 127 17.44 20.46 1.55
C GLN A 127 16.41 19.93 2.54
N ALA A 128 15.45 20.76 2.95
CA ALA A 128 14.38 20.38 3.86
C ALA A 128 13.52 19.25 3.27
N LEU A 129 13.13 19.35 1.99
CA LEU A 129 12.34 18.32 1.31
C LEU A 129 13.12 17.02 1.11
N ASN A 130 14.43 17.09 0.80
CA ASN A 130 15.27 15.90 0.73
C ASN A 130 15.36 15.20 2.09
N LEU A 131 15.58 15.97 3.17
CA LEU A 131 15.62 15.44 4.53
C LEU A 131 14.28 14.82 4.91
N MET A 132 13.17 15.50 4.63
CA MET A 132 11.82 14.98 4.87
C MET A 132 11.59 13.67 4.11
N GLY A 133 11.96 13.60 2.83
CA GLY A 133 11.85 12.38 2.03
C GLY A 133 12.67 11.23 2.62
N ILE A 134 13.91 11.48 3.06
CA ILE A 134 14.73 10.46 3.73
C ILE A 134 14.06 9.99 5.03
N VAL A 135 13.63 10.92 5.88
CA VAL A 135 13.00 10.61 7.18
C VAL A 135 11.72 9.79 6.99
N LEU A 136 10.88 10.17 6.03
CA LEU A 136 9.64 9.45 5.71
C LEU A 136 9.89 8.01 5.26
N LEU A 137 11.03 7.73 4.61
CA LEU A 137 11.37 6.37 4.17
C LEU A 137 11.87 5.47 5.30
N ILE A 138 12.34 6.02 6.42
CA ILE A 138 12.88 5.23 7.54
C ILE A 138 11.81 4.27 8.09
N TYR A 139 10.60 4.78 8.35
CA TYR A 139 9.52 3.99 8.95
C TYR A 139 9.05 2.79 8.10
N PRO A 140 8.67 2.96 6.82
CA PRO A 140 8.27 1.83 5.99
C PRO A 140 9.42 0.85 5.73
N LEU A 141 10.66 1.34 5.58
CA LEU A 141 11.83 0.46 5.45
C LEU A 141 12.05 -0.38 6.72
N PHE A 142 11.96 0.24 7.90
CA PHE A 142 12.06 -0.47 9.17
C PHE A 142 11.00 -1.58 9.29
N ARG A 143 9.74 -1.28 8.93
CA ARG A 143 8.66 -2.29 8.92
C ARG A 143 8.95 -3.43 7.96
N ILE A 144 9.39 -3.11 6.74
CA ILE A 144 9.72 -4.10 5.70
C ILE A 144 10.85 -5.02 6.15
N THR A 145 11.92 -4.45 6.69
CA THR A 145 13.05 -5.21 7.22
C THR A 145 12.63 -6.08 8.40
N ASN A 146 11.90 -5.54 9.37
CA ASN A 146 11.47 -6.29 10.55
C ASN A 146 10.55 -7.47 10.18
N TYR A 147 9.59 -7.25 9.27
CA TYR A 147 8.73 -8.30 8.77
C TYR A 147 9.54 -9.42 8.08
N SER A 148 10.48 -9.03 7.21
CA SER A 148 11.30 -10.00 6.46
C SER A 148 12.15 -10.87 7.39
N LEU A 149 12.71 -10.30 8.46
CA LEU A 149 13.46 -11.05 9.47
C LEU A 149 12.56 -12.02 10.25
N ASN A 150 11.37 -11.60 10.66
CA ASN A 150 10.44 -12.43 11.41
C ASN A 150 9.89 -13.61 10.59
N VAL A 151 9.54 -13.37 9.31
CA VAL A 151 9.10 -14.45 8.41
C VAL A 151 10.24 -15.43 8.14
N SER A 152 11.46 -14.94 7.98
CA SER A 152 12.64 -15.80 7.79
C SER A 152 12.91 -16.69 9.01
N ALA A 153 12.72 -16.16 10.21
CA ALA A 153 12.85 -16.91 11.45
C ALA A 153 11.76 -17.99 11.58
N GLY A 154 10.50 -17.65 11.28
CA GLY A 154 9.39 -18.61 11.29
C GLY A 154 9.56 -19.74 10.27
N ARG A 155 10.03 -19.44 9.06
CA ARG A 155 10.34 -20.46 8.04
C ARG A 155 11.41 -21.43 8.50
N ARG A 156 12.50 -20.95 9.11
CA ARG A 156 13.56 -21.82 9.64
C ARG A 156 13.04 -22.82 10.69
N ILE A 157 12.15 -22.38 11.57
CA ILE A 157 11.53 -23.26 12.57
C ILE A 157 10.64 -24.31 11.88
N SER A 158 9.84 -23.91 10.89
CA SER A 158 9.01 -24.85 10.11
C SER A 158 9.86 -25.87 9.34
N ASP A 159 10.95 -25.42 8.73
CA ASP A 159 11.87 -26.28 7.99
C ASP A 159 12.56 -27.29 8.94
N GLU A 160 12.95 -26.85 10.13
CA GLU A 160 13.50 -27.72 11.19
C GLU A 160 12.47 -28.75 11.70
N PHE A 161 11.20 -28.36 11.84
CA PHE A 161 10.13 -29.31 12.17
C PHE A 161 9.91 -30.35 11.06
N THR A 162 10.05 -29.96 9.80
CA THR A 162 9.88 -30.85 8.64
C THR A 162 11.05 -31.81 8.47
N THR A 163 12.27 -31.41 8.87
CA THR A 163 13.45 -32.30 8.85
C THR A 163 13.54 -33.20 10.08
N THR A 164 12.94 -32.80 11.20
CA THR A 164 12.94 -33.55 12.47
C THR A 164 11.68 -34.41 12.65
N SER A 165 10.68 -34.29 11.77
CA SER A 165 9.56 -35.22 11.76
C SER A 165 10.07 -36.61 11.45
N THR A 166 10.13 -37.46 12.48
CA THR A 166 10.30 -38.90 12.31
C THR A 166 9.27 -39.36 11.29
N PRO A 167 9.68 -40.07 10.23
CA PRO A 167 8.73 -40.73 9.35
C PRO A 167 7.77 -41.50 10.23
N LEU A 168 6.46 -41.28 10.05
CA LEU A 168 5.46 -42.14 10.67
C LEU A 168 5.85 -43.57 10.31
N ASP A 169 6.13 -44.39 11.32
CA ASP A 169 6.39 -45.81 11.15
C ASP A 169 5.02 -46.45 10.88
N ILE A 170 4.58 -46.30 9.63
CA ILE A 170 3.31 -46.80 9.15
C ILE A 170 3.48 -48.32 9.09
N PRO A 171 2.74 -49.10 9.89
CA PRO A 171 2.79 -50.55 9.80
C PRO A 171 2.48 -50.98 8.37
N ASP A 172 3.09 -52.07 7.91
CA ASP A 172 2.86 -52.72 6.60
C ASP A 172 1.43 -53.34 6.47
N SER A 173 0.45 -52.75 7.15
CA SER A 173 -0.96 -53.03 7.01
C SER A 173 -1.48 -52.41 5.71
N GLY A 174 -1.88 -53.27 4.77
CA GLY A 174 -2.30 -52.91 3.42
C GLY A 174 -3.37 -51.82 3.32
N PHE A 175 -3.53 -51.30 2.09
CA PHE A 175 -4.49 -50.29 1.64
C PHE A 175 -5.00 -49.34 2.74
N LEU A 176 -4.19 -48.33 3.04
CA LEU A 176 -4.62 -47.19 3.85
C LEU A 176 -5.61 -46.34 3.04
N PRO A 177 -6.71 -45.86 3.65
CA PRO A 177 -7.63 -44.97 2.96
C PRO A 177 -7.01 -43.59 2.75
N ASP A 178 -7.33 -42.96 1.62
CA ASP A 178 -7.02 -41.55 1.39
C ASP A 178 -7.87 -40.65 2.30
N ILE A 179 -7.22 -39.71 2.99
CA ILE A 179 -7.90 -38.71 3.84
C ILE A 179 -7.88 -37.37 3.12
N TYR A 180 -9.07 -36.88 2.75
CA TYR A 180 -9.25 -35.56 2.16
C TYR A 180 -9.72 -34.58 3.23
N TYR A 181 -8.96 -33.51 3.46
CA TYR A 181 -9.36 -32.40 4.33
C TYR A 181 -9.64 -31.16 3.47
N ILE A 182 -10.91 -30.77 3.38
CA ILE A 182 -11.37 -29.67 2.54
C ILE A 182 -11.69 -28.47 3.44
N ILE A 183 -10.88 -27.42 3.36
CA ILE A 183 -11.11 -26.16 4.07
C ILE A 183 -11.60 -25.14 3.06
N LEU A 184 -12.84 -24.69 3.22
CA LEU A 184 -13.44 -23.67 2.35
C LEU A 184 -13.18 -22.29 2.94
N ASP A 185 -12.47 -21.45 2.19
CA ASP A 185 -12.24 -20.05 2.59
C ASP A 185 -13.57 -19.29 2.65
N SER A 186 -13.82 -18.63 3.77
CA SER A 186 -14.98 -17.75 3.98
C SER A 186 -16.36 -18.43 3.77
N TYR A 187 -16.46 -19.77 3.91
CA TYR A 187 -17.75 -20.45 3.92
C TYR A 187 -18.52 -20.11 5.20
N THR A 188 -19.65 -19.42 5.03
CA THR A 188 -20.41 -18.83 6.13
C THR A 188 -21.34 -19.86 6.77
N ARG A 189 -21.64 -19.66 8.07
CA ARG A 189 -22.60 -20.51 8.79
C ARG A 189 -24.01 -20.38 8.19
N ALA A 190 -24.77 -21.48 8.25
CA ALA A 190 -26.10 -21.58 7.65
C ALA A 190 -27.10 -20.53 8.17
N ASP A 191 -27.07 -20.23 9.48
CA ASP A 191 -27.93 -19.22 10.09
C ASP A 191 -27.61 -17.81 9.59
N ALA A 192 -26.34 -17.43 9.51
CA ALA A 192 -25.92 -16.14 8.97
C ALA A 192 -26.26 -15.99 7.48
N LEU A 193 -26.09 -17.06 6.68
CA LEU A 193 -26.52 -17.04 5.27
C LEU A 193 -28.02 -16.78 5.12
N ARG A 194 -28.84 -17.36 5.99
CA ARG A 194 -30.28 -17.14 5.97
C ARG A 194 -30.66 -15.75 6.48
N ASP A 195 -30.11 -15.34 7.62
CA ASP A 195 -30.57 -14.17 8.35
C ASP A 195 -30.02 -12.86 7.73
N ASP A 196 -28.78 -12.86 7.24
CA ASP A 196 -28.14 -11.66 6.67
C ASP A 196 -28.30 -11.58 5.14
N PHE A 197 -28.35 -12.72 4.46
CA PHE A 197 -28.38 -12.79 2.99
C PHE A 197 -29.67 -13.36 2.40
N GLY A 198 -30.59 -13.85 3.23
CA GLY A 198 -31.84 -14.47 2.76
C GLY A 198 -31.62 -15.76 1.96
N PHE A 199 -30.45 -16.39 2.09
CA PHE A 199 -30.06 -17.56 1.32
C PHE A 199 -30.23 -18.83 2.14
N ASP A 200 -31.13 -19.72 1.69
CA ASP A 200 -31.32 -21.03 2.30
C ASP A 200 -30.38 -22.06 1.67
N ASN A 201 -29.32 -22.43 2.40
CA ASN A 201 -28.37 -23.44 1.99
C ASN A 201 -28.71 -24.85 2.50
N SER A 202 -29.88 -25.05 3.14
CA SER A 202 -30.30 -26.35 3.68
C SER A 202 -30.25 -27.48 2.64
N PRO A 203 -30.66 -27.29 1.36
CA PRO A 203 -30.56 -28.36 0.36
C PRO A 203 -29.14 -28.92 0.18
N PHE A 204 -28.13 -28.05 0.21
CA PHE A 204 -26.73 -28.44 0.08
C PHE A 204 -26.23 -29.19 1.32
N LEU A 205 -26.62 -28.73 2.52
CA LEU A 205 -26.26 -29.42 3.76
C LEU A 205 -26.88 -30.82 3.82
N GLU A 206 -28.13 -30.98 3.38
CA GLU A 206 -28.77 -32.30 3.34
C GLU A 206 -28.12 -33.22 2.29
N GLU A 207 -27.65 -32.69 1.16
CA GLU A 207 -26.86 -33.44 0.20
C GLU A 207 -25.55 -33.95 0.82
N LEU A 208 -24.83 -33.08 1.55
CA LEU A 208 -23.62 -33.46 2.28
C LEU A 208 -23.90 -34.55 3.35
N ARG A 209 -24.99 -34.43 4.13
CA ARG A 209 -25.39 -35.50 5.06
C ARG A 209 -25.69 -36.82 4.34
N SER A 210 -26.34 -36.74 3.17
CA SER A 210 -26.72 -37.94 2.39
C SER A 210 -25.54 -38.75 1.90
N ILE A 211 -24.41 -38.10 1.61
CA ILE A 211 -23.16 -38.76 1.21
C ILE A 211 -22.23 -39.06 2.40
N GLY A 212 -22.72 -38.87 3.64
CA GLY A 212 -22.05 -39.31 4.87
C GLY A 212 -21.27 -38.24 5.63
N PHE A 213 -21.36 -36.95 5.26
CA PHE A 213 -20.75 -35.89 6.06
C PHE A 213 -21.53 -35.62 7.34
N TYR A 214 -20.78 -35.43 8.43
CA TYR A 214 -21.33 -34.87 9.66
C TYR A 214 -21.35 -33.34 9.59
N ILE A 215 -22.48 -32.75 9.92
CA ILE A 215 -22.67 -31.29 9.97
C ILE A 215 -23.08 -30.94 11.40
N ALA A 216 -22.23 -30.16 12.06
CA ALA A 216 -22.35 -29.70 13.44
C ALA A 216 -23.17 -28.43 13.59
#